data_AF-A0A377DMS0-F1
#
_entry.id   AF-A0A377DMS0-F1
#
_cell.length_a   1.000
_cell.length_b   1.000
_cell.length_c   1.000
_cell.angle_alpha   90.00
_cell.angle_beta   90.00
_cell.angle_gamma   90.00
#
_symmetry.space_group_name_H-M   'P 1'
#
loop_
_entity.id
_entity.type
_entity.pdbx_description
1 polymer ?
#
loop_
_entity_poly.entity_id
_entity_poly.type
_entity_poly.pdbx_seq_one_letter_code
_entity_poly.pdbx_strand_id
1 'polypeptide(L)'
;MIEFDNLTYLHGKPQGTGLLKANPEDFVVVEDLGFEPDGEGEHILVRILKNGCNTRFVADALAKFLKIHAREVSFAGQKTNMLLRNSGYALACRARKCPI
;
A
#
# COMPACT_ATOMS: atom_id res chain seq x y z
N MET A 1 1.40 16.03 27.96
CA MET A 1 1.21 15.09 26.83
C MET A 1 2.44 14.21 26.81
N ILE A 2 2.31 12.89 26.84
CA ILE A 2 3.47 11.98 26.89
C ILE A 2 4.05 11.89 25.48
N GLU A 3 5.36 12.08 25.34
CA GLU A 3 6.07 11.90 24.07
C GLU A 3 6.08 10.42 23.64
N PHE A 4 6.10 10.17 22.34
CA PHE A 4 6.03 8.80 21.78
C PHE A 4 7.13 7.88 22.34
N ASP A 5 8.35 8.40 22.51
CA ASP A 5 9.48 7.64 23.02
C ASP A 5 9.36 7.27 24.51
N ASN A 6 8.44 7.94 25.22
CA ASN A 6 8.18 7.78 26.65
C ASN A 6 6.89 7.00 26.95
N LEU A 7 6.32 6.33 25.95
CA LEU A 7 5.20 5.40 26.15
C LEU A 7 5.61 4.22 27.04
N THR A 8 4.70 3.77 27.89
CA THR A 8 4.95 2.66 28.81
C THR A 8 5.07 1.35 28.04
N TYR A 9 6.20 0.65 28.22
CA TYR A 9 6.42 -0.67 27.63
C TYR A 9 5.77 -1.75 28.51
N LEU A 10 4.95 -2.62 27.91
CA LEU A 10 4.31 -3.73 28.63
C LEU A 10 5.33 -4.70 29.25
N HIS A 11 6.44 -4.95 28.55
CA HIS A 11 7.51 -5.87 28.97
C HIS A 11 8.79 -5.15 29.42
N GLY A 12 8.71 -3.85 29.71
CA GLY A 12 9.88 -3.01 29.94
C GLY A 12 10.61 -2.62 28.65
N LYS A 13 11.55 -1.67 28.76
CA LYS A 13 12.29 -1.16 27.60
C LYS A 13 13.22 -2.26 27.04
N PRO A 14 13.27 -2.47 25.72
CA PRO A 14 14.17 -3.44 25.11
C PRO A 14 15.63 -3.19 25.51
N GLN A 15 16.37 -4.26 25.85
CA GLN A 15 17.80 -4.18 26.19
C GLN A 15 18.74 -4.38 24.98
N GLY A 16 18.19 -4.74 23.81
CA GLY A 16 18.92 -4.92 22.56
C GLY A 16 18.51 -3.90 21.51
N THR A 17 19.37 -3.70 20.50
CA THR A 17 19.08 -2.90 19.32
C THR A 17 19.09 -3.77 18.08
N GLY A 18 18.36 -3.35 17.05
CA GLY A 18 18.30 -4.01 15.76
C GLY A 18 18.02 -3.01 14.66
N LEU A 19 18.37 -3.35 13.42
CA LEU A 19 18.07 -2.54 12.26
C LEU A 19 16.71 -2.95 11.69
N LEU A 20 15.75 -2.04 11.75
CA LEU A 20 14.45 -2.23 11.11
C LEU A 20 14.49 -1.57 9.74
N LYS A 21 14.07 -2.30 8.69
CA LYS A 21 14.04 -1.81 7.30
C LYS A 21 15.43 -1.43 6.79
N ALA A 22 16.44 -2.27 7.06
CA ALA A 22 17.79 -2.07 6.55
C ALA A 22 17.81 -2.24 5.04
N ASN A 23 17.26 -3.35 4.56
CA ASN A 23 17.03 -3.60 3.15
C ASN A 23 15.54 -3.58 2.81
N PRO A 24 15.22 -3.38 1.53
CA PRO A 24 13.85 -3.29 1.05
C PRO A 24 13.13 -4.65 1.06
N GLU A 25 13.90 -5.72 0.87
CA GLU A 25 13.46 -7.12 0.93
C GLU A 25 13.08 -7.55 2.36
N ASP A 26 13.65 -6.88 3.37
CA ASP A 26 13.37 -7.14 4.79
C ASP A 26 11.97 -6.66 5.20
N PHE A 27 11.31 -5.87 4.34
CA PHE A 27 10.02 -5.25 4.64
C PHE A 27 9.06 -5.36 3.46
N VAL A 28 8.31 -6.45 3.43
CA VAL A 28 7.23 -6.69 2.46
C VAL A 28 5.89 -6.52 3.16
N VAL A 29 5.02 -5.69 2.58
CA VAL A 29 3.67 -5.49 3.09
C VAL A 29 2.67 -5.95 2.05
N VAL A 30 2.01 -7.05 2.38
CA VAL A 30 0.93 -7.61 1.57
C VAL A 30 -0.39 -7.10 2.12
N GLU A 31 -1.20 -6.45 1.27
CA GLU A 31 -2.57 -6.11 1.67
C GLU A 31 -3.40 -7.38 1.84
N ASP A 32 -4.10 -7.43 2.96
CA ASP A 32 -5.24 -8.28 3.17
C ASP A 32 -6.49 -7.40 3.16
N LEU A 33 -7.40 -7.67 2.22
CA LEU A 33 -8.67 -6.96 2.10
C LEU A 33 -9.75 -7.56 2.99
N GLY A 34 -9.55 -8.78 3.49
CA GLY A 34 -10.58 -9.54 4.20
C GLY A 34 -11.73 -10.04 3.31
N PHE A 35 -11.66 -9.86 1.99
CA PHE A 35 -12.60 -10.40 1.01
C PHE A 35 -11.88 -10.70 -0.31
N GLU A 36 -12.44 -11.65 -1.06
CA GLU A 36 -12.02 -11.96 -2.42
C GLU A 36 -12.83 -11.12 -3.43
N PRO A 37 -12.28 -10.81 -4.61
CA PRO A 37 -13.06 -10.15 -5.64
C PRO A 37 -14.24 -11.02 -6.05
N ASP A 38 -15.44 -10.43 -6.09
CA ASP A 38 -16.69 -11.13 -6.42
C ASP A 38 -16.72 -11.71 -7.86
N GLY A 39 -15.76 -11.35 -8.71
CA GLY A 39 -15.66 -11.80 -10.11
C GLY A 39 -16.57 -11.05 -11.08
N GLU A 40 -17.61 -10.40 -10.57
CA GLU A 40 -18.57 -9.58 -11.33
C GLU A 40 -18.70 -8.16 -10.78
N GLY A 41 -19.29 -7.27 -11.57
CA GLY A 41 -19.50 -5.87 -11.22
C GLY A 41 -18.82 -4.85 -12.14
N GLU A 42 -19.09 -3.59 -11.85
CA GLU A 42 -18.59 -2.43 -12.59
C GLU A 42 -17.13 -2.08 -12.26
N HIS A 43 -16.61 -2.65 -11.17
CA HIS A 43 -15.27 -2.39 -10.69
C HIS A 43 -14.32 -3.56 -10.98
N ILE A 44 -13.08 -3.22 -11.32
CA ILE A 44 -11.96 -4.16 -11.45
C ILE A 44 -11.07 -3.96 -10.24
N LEU A 45 -10.74 -5.07 -9.58
CA LEU A 45 -9.78 -5.09 -8.49
C LEU A 45 -8.43 -5.55 -9.03
N VAL A 46 -7.43 -4.68 -8.97
CA VAL A 46 -6.07 -4.96 -9.46
C VAL A 46 -5.12 -5.01 -8.28
N ARG A 47 -4.44 -6.14 -8.11
CA ARG A 47 -3.37 -6.29 -7.11
C ARG A 47 -2.04 -5.96 -7.77
N ILE A 48 -1.43 -4.85 -7.37
CA ILE A 48 -0.15 -4.40 -7.94
C ILE A 48 0.95 -4.52 -6.90
N LEU A 49 2.04 -5.19 -7.27
CA LEU A 49 3.30 -5.10 -6.54
C LEU A 49 4.03 -3.84 -7.00
N LYS A 50 4.20 -2.88 -6.11
CA LYS A 50 4.93 -1.64 -6.38
C LYS A 50 6.22 -1.58 -5.55
N ASN A 51 7.27 -1.05 -6.14
CA ASN A 51 8.60 -0.86 -5.54
C ASN A 51 9.06 0.59 -5.71
N GLY A 52 9.31 1.30 -4.61
CA GLY A 52 9.90 2.66 -4.63
C GLY A 52 9.02 3.78 -5.21
N CYS A 53 7.71 3.54 -5.40
CA CYS A 53 6.77 4.54 -5.95
C CYS A 53 5.52 4.72 -5.08
N ASN A 54 4.96 5.94 -5.13
CA ASN A 54 3.78 6.29 -4.35
C ASN A 54 2.55 5.57 -4.93
N THR A 55 1.69 5.09 -4.03
CA THR A 55 0.33 4.61 -4.30
C THR A 55 -0.42 5.48 -5.32
N ARG A 56 -0.35 6.81 -5.19
CA ARG A 56 -1.04 7.72 -6.10
C ARG A 56 -0.45 7.75 -7.52
N PHE A 57 0.88 7.62 -7.63
CA PHE A 57 1.54 7.55 -8.94
C PHE A 57 1.10 6.30 -9.72
N VAL A 58 0.99 5.16 -9.02
CA VAL A 58 0.50 3.91 -9.61
C VAL A 58 -0.98 4.04 -10.02
N ALA A 59 -1.81 4.67 -9.17
CA ALA A 59 -3.22 4.92 -9.48
C ALA A 59 -3.40 5.82 -10.72
N ASP A 60 -2.61 6.88 -10.84
CA ASP A 60 -2.66 7.79 -12.00
C ASP A 60 -2.18 7.10 -13.29
N ALA A 61 -1.16 6.24 -13.20
CA ALA A 61 -0.69 5.44 -14.33
C ALA A 61 -1.75 4.43 -14.80
N LEU A 62 -2.41 3.77 -13.86
CA LEU A 62 -3.57 2.90 -14.12
C LEU A 62 -4.72 3.65 -14.78
N ALA A 63 -5.07 4.83 -14.27
CA ALA A 63 -6.16 5.63 -14.80
C ALA A 63 -5.90 6.03 -16.26
N LYS A 64 -4.67 6.46 -16.57
CA LYS A 64 -4.23 6.76 -17.93
C LYS A 64 -4.28 5.54 -18.85
N PHE A 65 -3.84 4.38 -18.37
CA PHE A 65 -3.87 3.13 -19.13
C PHE A 65 -5.31 2.70 -19.49
N LEU A 66 -6.23 2.82 -18.52
CA LEU A 66 -7.65 2.48 -18.70
C LEU A 66 -8.47 3.59 -19.36
N LYS A 67 -7.87 4.75 -19.65
CA LYS A 67 -8.53 5.96 -20.18
C LYS A 67 -9.71 6.45 -19.32
N ILE A 68 -9.62 6.25 -18.00
CA ILE A 68 -10.63 6.71 -17.03
C ILE A 68 -10.09 7.90 -16.24
N HIS A 69 -11.00 8.67 -15.63
CA HIS A 69 -10.59 9.76 -14.75
C HIS A 69 -9.94 9.21 -13.47
N ALA A 70 -8.88 9.86 -12.95
CA ALA A 70 -8.15 9.39 -11.76
C ALA A 70 -9.03 9.24 -10.50
N ARG A 71 -10.19 9.91 -10.48
CA ARG A 71 -11.21 9.78 -9.40
C ARG A 71 -11.92 8.43 -9.40
N GLU A 72 -11.94 7.75 -10.54
CA GLU A 72 -12.54 6.43 -10.71
C GLU A 72 -11.60 5.31 -10.24
N VAL A 73 -10.36 5.66 -9.83
CA VAL A 73 -9.38 4.75 -9.24
C VAL A 73 -9.30 5.04 -7.74
N SER A 74 -9.68 4.05 -6.94
CA SER A 74 -9.65 4.10 -5.48
C SER A 74 -8.76 3.01 -4.91
N PHE A 75 -8.22 3.21 -3.71
CA PHE A 75 -7.38 2.24 -3.00
C PHE A 75 -7.73 2.29 -1.51
N ALA A 76 -7.59 1.16 -0.80
CA ALA A 76 -8.10 1.03 0.57
C ALA A 76 -7.31 1.87 1.60
N GLY A 77 -6.07 2.25 1.29
CA GLY A 77 -5.28 3.11 2.16
C GLY A 77 -4.03 3.68 1.50
N GLN A 78 -3.59 4.85 1.96
CA GLN A 78 -2.31 5.42 1.53
C GLN A 78 -1.16 4.61 2.15
N LYS A 79 -0.58 3.70 1.36
CA LYS A 79 0.66 3.04 1.75
C LYS A 79 1.82 4.02 1.64
N THR A 80 2.52 4.18 2.77
CA THR A 80 3.65 5.09 2.93
C THR A 80 4.74 4.77 1.93
N ASN A 81 5.26 5.83 1.32
CA ASN A 81 6.41 5.74 0.43
C ASN A 81 7.65 5.69 1.32
N MET A 82 8.14 4.49 1.66
CA MET A 82 9.46 4.42 2.30
C MET A 82 10.53 4.63 1.22
N LEU A 83 11.43 5.57 1.47
CA LEU A 83 12.52 6.00 0.58
C LEU A 83 13.54 4.86 0.26
N LEU A 84 13.35 3.70 0.86
CA LEU A 84 14.11 2.48 0.55
C LEU A 84 13.59 1.90 -0.77
N ARG A 85 14.38 2.14 -1.83
CA ARG A 85 14.16 1.57 -3.16
C ARG A 85 13.97 0.05 -3.03
N ASN A 86 12.81 -0.48 -3.44
CA ASN A 86 12.44 -1.93 -3.51
C ASN A 86 11.64 -2.55 -2.36
N SER A 87 10.94 -1.80 -1.51
CA SER A 87 9.95 -2.43 -0.61
C SER A 87 8.68 -2.77 -1.41
N GLY A 88 8.38 -4.07 -1.49
CA GLY A 88 7.24 -4.62 -2.21
C GLY A 88 5.95 -4.36 -1.45
N TYR A 89 5.12 -3.46 -1.98
CA TYR A 89 3.77 -3.25 -1.49
C TYR A 89 2.79 -3.86 -2.47
N ALA A 90 1.98 -4.81 -2.01
CA ALA A 90 0.77 -5.17 -2.75
C ALA A 90 -0.29 -4.11 -2.46
N LEU A 91 -0.80 -3.41 -3.47
CA LEU A 91 -1.93 -2.50 -3.34
C LEU A 91 -3.12 -3.05 -4.11
N ALA A 92 -4.29 -3.04 -3.50
CA ALA A 92 -5.54 -3.28 -4.20
C ALA A 92 -6.11 -1.95 -4.73
N CYS A 93 -6.14 -1.80 -6.06
CA CYS A 93 -6.80 -0.69 -6.73
C CYS A 93 -8.16 -1.12 -7.25
N ARG A 94 -9.20 -0.34 -6.94
CA ARG A 94 -10.54 -0.45 -7.52
C ARG A 94 -10.64 0.56 -8.66
N ALA A 95 -10.82 0.10 -9.89
CA ALA A 95 -11.02 0.95 -11.06
C ALA A 95 -12.37 0.65 -11.71
N ARG A 96 -13.09 1.67 -12.18
CA ARG A 96 -14.34 1.45 -12.94
C ARG A 96 -14.03 1.00 -14.37
N LYS A 97 -14.79 0.03 -14.90
CA LYS A 97 -14.69 -0.37 -16.31
C LYS A 97 -15.02 0.82 -17.22
N CYS A 98 -14.25 0.97 -18.30
CA CYS A 98 -14.55 1.98 -19.30
C CYS A 98 -15.90 1.62 -19.97
N PRO A 99 -16.89 2.52 -20.00
CA PRO A 99 -18.04 2.34 -20.87
C PRO A 99 -17.51 2.40 -22.31
N ILE A 100 -17.72 1.31 -23.05
CA ILE A 100 -17.35 1.20 -24.46
C ILE A 100 -18.34 2.01 -25.29
#